data_AF-A0A518B3J7-F1
#
_entry.id   AF-A0A518B3J7-F1
#
_cell.length_a   1.000
_cell.length_b   1.000
_cell.length_c   1.000
_cell.angle_alpha   90.00
_cell.angle_beta   90.00
_cell.angle_gamma   90.00
#
_symmetry.space_group_name_H-M   'P 1'
#
loop_
_entity.id
_entity.type
_entity.pdbx_description
1 polymer ?
#
loop_
_entity_poly.entity_id
_entity_poly.type
_entity_poly.pdbx_seq_one_letter_code
_entity_poly.pdbx_strand_id
1 'polypeptide(L)'
;MLRFRIVSERQRHEFTHPEGPIEFGRAPVSGETARSIVDDRFVSKDHLRVEEIADGRVRAKNLSGQNRVRIDEGQEIPPGESAELDLPVRLVIGQTMLDVSVAEPLPNAVASAESTDLPPEESVPQTAASPPALEGDVGLATVMRPARLRYESDEATDTLVSVSEGVLPETLVGWIEKLVTVQRAAAGSPEFYDETARALVDLIGLDRGLVLLRREDNWEVVARHQRGSRVRYDFSSTIVERVAEEKRTFYQTYENASSVMSLVDIDTVVASPIFQCDDQVVGVLYGSRSRRSIVGEGTIGPLEAQIVQLLAASAGTGLARAQREEETLRVRHQFQQFFSPHVVAELERNPTLLEGQDREVTVMFLDMRGSSKLSQRLNPQEISQLTEDFMEELTLHVRAQEGVVVSYVGDGALAMWNAPTDQPDHSLRACRAALEFECSLRALNERWEPVVGEPIAFGIGVHTGPALVGNTGSRTNLQYGPQGATVNLASRVEGATKHLGAPVLITDATRSRLNDELAVRRICQVEVVGMEGAVALYELGGLEPDAEWLGLREPYERALDAYERADWESAVEILCSVVSTPAGKRDAPSLALLSEALDCLHRRPADFSPVRQLRSK
;
A
#
# COMPACT_ATOMS: atom_id res chain seq x y z
N MET A 1 15.79 -1.70 25.66
CA MET A 1 15.05 -1.66 24.37
C MET A 1 15.91 -2.28 23.30
N LEU A 2 15.45 -3.41 22.76
CA LEU A 2 16.19 -4.20 21.81
C LEU A 2 15.81 -3.82 20.38
N ARG A 3 16.80 -3.76 19.49
CA ARG A 3 16.65 -3.66 18.05
C ARG A 3 16.92 -5.02 17.43
N PHE A 4 15.98 -5.49 16.62
CA PHE A 4 16.04 -6.76 15.92
C PHE A 4 16.12 -6.51 14.41
N ARG A 5 17.09 -7.11 13.74
CA ARG A 5 17.20 -7.13 12.28
C ARG A 5 17.16 -8.57 11.79
N ILE A 6 16.11 -8.91 11.06
CA ILE A 6 15.87 -10.22 10.46
C ILE A 6 16.25 -10.16 8.99
N VAL A 7 17.10 -11.08 8.55
CA VAL A 7 17.54 -11.21 7.15
C VAL A 7 17.45 -12.66 6.70
N SER A 8 16.68 -12.90 5.65
CA SER A 8 16.62 -14.15 4.87
C SER A 8 16.54 -13.83 3.37
N GLU A 9 16.52 -14.84 2.50
CA GLU A 9 16.32 -14.64 1.05
C GLU A 9 14.96 -14.01 0.71
N ARG A 10 13.94 -14.16 1.57
CA ARG A 10 12.55 -13.73 1.32
C ARG A 10 12.09 -12.57 2.20
N GLN A 11 12.82 -12.27 3.27
CA GLN A 11 12.41 -11.30 4.27
C GLN A 11 13.62 -10.49 4.74
N ARG A 12 13.51 -9.16 4.64
CA ARG A 12 14.40 -8.22 5.33
C ARG A 12 13.53 -7.29 6.17
N HIS A 13 13.66 -7.40 7.48
CA HIS A 13 12.77 -6.72 8.43
C HIS A 13 13.60 -6.20 9.61
N GLU A 14 13.39 -4.94 10.01
CA GLU A 14 14.06 -4.33 11.16
C GLU A 14 13.03 -3.62 12.02
N PHE A 15 13.08 -3.85 13.33
CA PHE A 15 12.16 -3.25 14.28
C PHE A 15 12.78 -3.16 15.67
N THR A 16 12.22 -2.30 16.51
CA THR A 16 12.60 -2.18 17.91
C THR A 16 11.48 -2.73 18.79
N HIS A 17 11.83 -3.54 19.79
CA HIS A 17 10.87 -4.08 20.75
C HIS A 17 11.04 -3.37 22.11
N PRO A 18 9.96 -2.81 22.70
CA PRO A 18 9.98 -2.36 24.09
C PRO A 18 10.24 -3.54 25.04
N GLU A 19 10.49 -3.27 26.32
CA GLU A 19 10.82 -4.29 27.32
C GLU A 19 9.85 -5.48 27.32
N GLY A 20 10.39 -6.69 27.49
CA GLY A 20 9.62 -7.93 27.54
C GLY A 20 10.14 -9.04 26.59
N PRO A 21 9.61 -10.27 26.72
CA PRO A 21 9.98 -11.39 25.87
C PRO A 21 9.32 -11.29 24.47
N ILE A 22 10.09 -11.61 23.44
CA ILE A 22 9.63 -11.73 22.07
C ILE A 22 9.91 -13.12 21.50
N GLU A 23 8.94 -13.69 20.78
CA GLU A 23 9.04 -14.99 20.15
C GLU A 23 9.17 -14.91 18.62
N PHE A 24 9.89 -15.86 18.02
CA PHE A 24 10.13 -15.99 16.59
C PHE A 24 9.71 -17.38 16.11
N GLY A 25 8.93 -17.44 15.04
CA GLY A 25 8.44 -18.70 14.48
C GLY A 25 7.60 -18.50 13.22
N ARG A 26 7.23 -19.61 12.56
CA ARG A 26 6.49 -19.59 11.28
C ARG A 26 4.96 -19.46 11.44
N ALA A 27 4.41 -19.82 12.60
CA ALA A 27 2.97 -19.75 12.84
C ALA A 27 2.55 -18.40 13.46
N PRO A 28 1.31 -17.92 13.17
CA PRO A 28 0.74 -16.76 13.85
C PRO A 28 0.50 -17.05 15.34
N VAL A 29 0.29 -15.97 16.10
CA VAL A 29 0.24 -15.94 17.58
C VAL A 29 -0.69 -17.00 18.16
N SER A 30 -0.20 -17.76 19.16
CA SER A 30 -0.97 -18.74 19.94
C SER A 30 -1.07 -18.38 21.44
N GLY A 31 -0.68 -17.17 21.86
CA GLY A 31 -0.66 -16.73 23.27
C GLY A 31 -0.45 -15.21 23.44
N GLU A 32 -0.18 -14.76 24.67
CA GLU A 32 -0.06 -13.32 25.03
C GLU A 32 1.33 -12.69 24.76
N THR A 33 2.35 -13.47 24.41
CA THR A 33 3.72 -12.98 24.16
C THR A 33 3.83 -12.29 22.79
N ALA A 34 4.53 -11.16 22.72
CA ALA A 34 4.83 -10.50 21.45
C ALA A 34 5.61 -11.43 20.50
N ARG A 35 5.28 -11.42 19.21
CA ARG A 35 5.82 -12.38 18.25
C ARG A 35 6.17 -11.74 16.91
N SER A 36 7.31 -12.14 16.35
CA SER A 36 7.72 -11.85 14.98
C SER A 36 7.60 -13.10 14.12
N ILE A 37 6.83 -13.02 13.03
CA ILE A 37 6.69 -14.12 12.06
C ILE A 37 7.93 -14.14 11.16
N VAL A 38 8.49 -15.34 11.00
CA VAL A 38 9.67 -15.58 10.15
C VAL A 38 9.27 -16.43 8.94
N ASP A 39 9.39 -15.85 7.74
CA ASP A 39 9.11 -16.54 6.46
C ASP A 39 10.30 -17.40 6.02
N ASP A 40 10.46 -18.53 6.72
CA ASP A 40 11.47 -19.54 6.43
C ASP A 40 10.90 -20.94 6.66
N ARG A 41 10.95 -21.78 5.62
CA ARG A 41 10.41 -23.15 5.67
C ARG A 41 11.15 -24.05 6.68
N PHE A 42 12.39 -23.72 7.02
CA PHE A 42 13.23 -24.44 7.99
C PHE A 42 13.02 -23.95 9.43
N VAL A 43 12.23 -22.89 9.63
CA VAL A 43 11.84 -22.40 10.95
C VAL A 43 10.60 -23.14 11.45
N SER A 44 10.67 -23.67 12.68
CA SER A 44 9.55 -24.34 13.35
C SER A 44 8.37 -23.40 13.61
N LYS A 45 7.20 -23.96 13.92
CA LYS A 45 6.01 -23.16 14.28
C LYS A 45 6.37 -22.17 15.40
N ASP A 46 6.95 -22.66 16.48
CA ASP A 46 7.65 -21.93 17.56
C ASP A 46 9.13 -22.29 17.51
N HIS A 47 10.02 -21.31 17.41
CA HIS A 47 11.45 -21.59 17.22
C HIS A 47 12.33 -20.97 18.31
N LEU A 48 12.20 -19.68 18.57
CA LEU A 48 13.12 -18.95 19.44
C LEU A 48 12.34 -17.94 20.27
N ARG A 49 12.68 -17.82 21.56
CA ARG A 49 12.23 -16.74 22.43
C ARG A 49 13.44 -15.95 22.91
N VAL A 50 13.39 -14.64 22.78
CA VAL A 50 14.44 -13.71 23.24
C VAL A 50 13.85 -12.81 24.31
N GLU A 51 14.55 -12.68 25.43
CA GLU A 51 14.16 -11.82 26.55
C GLU A 51 15.37 -11.01 27.03
N GLU A 52 15.18 -9.71 27.26
CA GLU A 52 16.23 -8.82 27.81
C GLU A 52 16.51 -9.20 29.27
N ILE A 53 17.79 -9.42 29.62
CA ILE A 53 18.26 -9.60 31.00
C ILE A 53 19.07 -8.35 31.38
N ALA A 54 19.27 -8.14 32.69
CA ALA A 54 20.17 -7.11 33.20
C ALA A 54 21.58 -7.16 32.55
N ASP A 55 22.23 -6.00 32.54
CA ASP A 55 23.61 -5.79 32.08
C ASP A 55 23.84 -5.94 30.55
N GLY A 56 22.83 -5.62 29.72
CA GLY A 56 22.99 -5.62 28.26
C GLY A 56 23.08 -7.02 27.66
N ARG A 57 22.51 -8.01 28.35
CA ARG A 57 22.47 -9.42 27.93
C ARG A 57 21.06 -9.83 27.54
N VAL A 58 20.94 -10.88 26.76
CA VAL A 58 19.65 -11.48 26.39
C VAL A 58 19.62 -12.96 26.69
N ARG A 59 18.46 -13.47 27.14
CA ARG A 59 18.19 -14.90 27.24
C ARG A 59 17.54 -15.36 25.94
N ALA A 60 18.23 -16.21 25.21
CA ALA A 60 17.71 -16.89 24.02
C ALA A 60 17.29 -18.32 24.40
N LYS A 61 15.99 -18.64 24.33
CA LYS A 61 15.44 -19.97 24.57
C LYS A 61 14.99 -20.61 23.26
N ASN A 62 15.50 -21.81 22.97
CA ASN A 62 15.07 -22.60 21.82
C ASN A 62 13.73 -23.29 22.13
N LEU A 63 12.68 -22.88 21.44
CA LEU A 63 11.33 -23.46 21.52
C LEU A 63 11.10 -24.57 20.48
N SER A 64 12.02 -24.76 19.53
CA SER A 64 11.91 -25.83 18.55
C SER A 64 12.10 -27.19 19.22
N GLY A 65 11.28 -28.18 18.84
CA GLY A 65 11.45 -29.57 19.26
C GLY A 65 12.47 -30.37 18.45
N GLN A 66 13.02 -29.81 17.36
CA GLN A 66 13.91 -30.53 16.44
C GLN A 66 15.11 -29.70 15.97
N ASN A 67 14.92 -28.40 15.73
CA ASN A 67 15.94 -27.54 15.13
C ASN A 67 16.78 -26.84 16.20
N ARG A 68 18.05 -26.61 15.89
CA ARG A 68 18.99 -25.90 16.75
C ARG A 68 19.07 -24.43 16.36
N VAL A 69 19.34 -23.57 17.34
CA VAL A 69 19.65 -22.15 17.10
C VAL A 69 21.16 -21.99 17.12
N ARG A 70 21.76 -21.45 16.06
CA ARG A 70 23.22 -21.22 15.97
C ARG A 70 23.56 -19.79 16.37
N ILE A 71 24.71 -19.61 17.03
CA ILE A 71 25.26 -18.31 17.44
C ILE A 71 26.57 -18.06 16.65
N ASP A 72 26.95 -16.80 16.41
CA ASP A 72 28.05 -16.35 15.51
C ASP A 72 29.48 -16.84 15.87
N GLU A 73 29.64 -17.76 16.81
CA GLU A 73 30.93 -18.35 17.23
C GLU A 73 30.94 -19.89 17.21
N GLY A 74 30.00 -20.52 16.50
CA GLY A 74 29.90 -21.98 16.41
C GLY A 74 29.26 -22.66 17.62
N GLN A 75 28.78 -21.87 18.58
CA GLN A 75 27.96 -22.33 19.70
C GLN A 75 26.50 -22.52 19.24
N GLU A 76 25.83 -23.54 19.78
CA GLU A 76 24.45 -23.86 19.44
C GLU A 76 23.59 -23.97 20.70
N ILE A 77 22.32 -23.59 20.59
CA ILE A 77 21.30 -23.81 21.62
C ILE A 77 20.46 -25.04 21.20
N PRO A 78 20.60 -26.19 21.89
CA PRO A 78 19.81 -27.40 21.61
C PRO A 78 18.30 -27.17 21.77
N PRO A 79 17.45 -28.01 21.15
CA PRO A 79 16.00 -28.01 21.35
C PRO A 79 15.60 -27.98 22.83
N GLY A 80 14.81 -26.99 23.23
CA GLY A 80 14.31 -26.83 24.61
C GLY A 80 15.25 -26.14 25.60
N GLU A 81 16.51 -25.90 25.24
CA GLU A 81 17.50 -25.26 26.12
C GLU A 81 17.50 -23.72 25.99
N SER A 82 18.20 -23.05 26.90
CA SER A 82 18.35 -21.58 26.90
C SER A 82 19.82 -21.19 27.09
N ALA A 83 20.24 -20.11 26.44
CA ALA A 83 21.55 -19.50 26.60
C ALA A 83 21.41 -18.02 26.96
N GLU A 84 22.32 -17.51 27.79
CA GLU A 84 22.47 -16.07 28.05
C GLU A 84 23.61 -15.54 27.17
N LEU A 85 23.35 -14.47 26.43
CA LEU A 85 24.22 -13.97 25.38
C LEU A 85 24.43 -12.45 25.54
N ASP A 86 25.66 -12.00 25.30
CA ASP A 86 26.01 -10.58 25.32
C ASP A 86 25.57 -9.90 24.02
N LEU A 87 25.05 -8.67 24.11
CA LEU A 87 24.70 -7.87 22.93
C LEU A 87 25.92 -7.08 22.39
N PRO A 88 26.03 -6.87 21.07
CA PRO A 88 25.14 -7.37 20.02
C PRO A 88 25.40 -8.85 19.71
N VAL A 89 24.33 -9.61 19.42
CA VAL A 89 24.42 -11.03 19.08
C VAL A 89 23.68 -11.35 17.80
N ARG A 90 24.26 -12.23 16.99
CA ARG A 90 23.63 -12.82 15.81
C ARG A 90 23.19 -14.25 16.10
N LEU A 91 21.91 -14.51 15.86
CA LEU A 91 21.27 -15.82 15.99
C LEU A 91 20.83 -16.30 14.61
N VAL A 92 21.03 -17.58 14.32
CA VAL A 92 20.58 -18.18 13.06
C VAL A 92 19.57 -19.29 13.36
N ILE A 93 18.37 -19.12 12.83
CA ILE A 93 17.27 -20.09 12.89
C ILE A 93 16.91 -20.55 11.48
N GLY A 94 17.11 -21.82 11.17
CA GLY A 94 16.99 -22.30 9.78
C GLY A 94 18.02 -21.62 8.86
N GLN A 95 17.53 -20.88 7.87
CA GLN A 95 18.31 -20.03 6.96
C GLN A 95 18.16 -18.53 7.26
N THR A 96 17.45 -18.18 8.33
CA THR A 96 17.21 -16.80 8.73
C THR A 96 18.24 -16.33 9.75
N MET A 97 18.82 -15.17 9.50
CA MET A 97 19.73 -14.46 10.39
C MET A 97 18.95 -13.42 11.20
N LEU A 98 19.15 -13.40 12.51
CA LEU A 98 18.55 -12.49 13.47
C LEU A 98 19.66 -11.76 14.23
N ASP A 99 19.89 -10.50 13.91
CA ASP A 99 20.80 -9.64 14.65
C ASP A 99 20.04 -8.91 15.77
N VAL A 100 20.51 -9.04 17.00
CA VAL A 100 19.96 -8.40 18.20
C VAL A 100 20.97 -7.39 18.73
N SER A 101 20.55 -6.14 18.90
CA SER A 101 21.40 -5.04 19.38
C SER A 101 20.61 -4.10 20.29
N VAL A 102 21.30 -3.22 21.01
CA VAL A 102 20.63 -2.17 21.81
C VAL A 102 20.22 -1.02 20.88
N ALA A 103 18.99 -0.53 21.00
CA ALA A 103 18.55 0.63 20.23
C ALA A 103 19.21 1.92 20.79
N GLU A 104 20.07 2.58 20.01
CA GLU A 104 20.56 3.92 20.36
C GLU A 104 19.40 4.94 20.32
N PRO A 105 19.27 5.83 21.32
CA PRO A 105 18.27 6.89 21.29
C PRO A 105 18.59 7.89 20.18
N LEU A 106 17.63 8.10 19.27
CA LEU A 106 17.69 9.17 18.27
C LEU A 106 17.75 10.55 18.98
N PRO A 107 18.59 11.50 18.52
CA PRO A 107 18.54 12.87 19.01
C PRO A 107 17.18 13.48 18.65
N ASN A 108 16.39 13.85 19.67
CA ASN A 108 15.09 14.49 19.49
C ASN A 108 15.23 15.85 18.79
N ALA A 109 14.47 16.03 17.72
CA ALA A 109 14.26 17.30 17.06
C ALA A 109 13.12 18.09 17.74
N VAL A 110 13.50 19.27 18.24
CA VAL A 110 12.74 20.53 18.37
C VAL A 110 11.53 20.59 19.33
N ALA A 111 11.73 21.34 20.42
CA ALA A 111 10.70 22.18 21.04
C ALA A 111 11.23 23.62 21.15
N SER A 112 10.29 24.55 21.02
CA SER A 112 10.36 25.96 20.65
C SER A 112 10.95 26.95 21.68
N ALA A 113 11.62 27.97 21.12
CA ALA A 113 11.67 29.39 21.47
C ALA A 113 11.75 29.84 22.94
N GLU A 114 12.86 30.49 23.30
CA GLU A 114 12.88 31.83 23.93
C GLU A 114 14.26 32.49 23.78
N SER A 115 14.25 33.81 23.61
CA SER A 115 15.38 34.75 23.46
C SER A 115 16.35 34.69 24.65
N THR A 116 17.63 35.06 24.57
CA THR A 116 18.18 36.43 24.37
C THR A 116 19.72 36.36 24.51
N ASP A 117 20.41 37.33 23.90
CA ASP A 117 21.79 37.81 24.13
C ASP A 117 23.01 37.00 23.64
N LEU A 118 23.62 37.54 22.57
CA LEU A 118 25.00 37.35 22.14
C LEU A 118 25.99 38.05 23.08
N PRO A 119 27.15 37.44 23.39
CA PRO A 119 28.42 38.11 23.61
C PRO A 119 29.34 38.00 22.37
N PRO A 120 30.40 38.84 22.29
CA PRO A 120 30.98 39.28 21.02
C PRO A 120 32.00 38.31 20.43
N GLU A 121 32.22 38.50 19.12
CA GLU A 121 33.27 37.89 18.30
C GLU A 121 34.65 37.92 18.97
N GLU A 122 35.18 36.74 19.28
CA GLU A 122 36.62 36.53 19.40
C GLU A 122 37.16 35.92 18.11
N SER A 123 37.95 36.75 17.43
CA SER A 123 38.83 36.43 16.32
C SER A 123 39.74 35.23 16.63
N VAL A 124 39.72 34.21 15.76
CA VAL A 124 40.78 33.18 15.68
C VAL A 124 41.25 33.08 14.21
N PRO A 125 42.57 32.95 13.96
CA PRO A 125 43.20 33.35 12.71
C PRO A 125 42.94 32.40 11.56
N GLN A 126 42.90 32.98 10.35
CA GLN A 126 43.19 32.30 9.09
C GLN A 126 44.53 31.58 9.19
N THR A 127 44.50 30.25 9.26
CA THR A 127 45.49 29.33 8.66
C THR A 127 45.06 27.90 8.98
N ALA A 128 44.33 27.28 8.06
CA ALA A 128 44.17 25.83 8.03
C ALA A 128 44.80 25.31 6.74
N ALA A 129 46.01 24.80 6.91
CA ALA A 129 46.76 24.08 5.90
C ALA A 129 45.95 22.89 5.37
N SER A 130 46.14 22.59 4.09
CA SER A 130 45.67 21.38 3.42
C SER A 130 46.00 20.12 4.26
N PRO A 131 45.07 19.15 4.37
CA PRO A 131 45.36 17.89 5.04
C PRO A 131 46.42 17.09 4.25
N PRO A 132 47.26 16.28 4.93
CA PRO A 132 48.31 15.52 4.28
C PRO A 132 47.72 14.39 3.43
N ALA A 133 48.32 14.16 2.26
CA ALA A 133 47.98 13.07 1.36
C ALA A 133 48.16 11.71 2.07
N LEU A 134 47.11 10.90 2.07
CA LEU A 134 47.17 9.49 2.47
C LEU A 134 47.84 8.68 1.34
N GLU A 135 48.84 7.89 1.72
CA GLU A 135 49.64 7.05 0.82
C GLU A 135 48.77 6.06 0.04
N GLY A 136 48.92 6.07 -1.29
CA GLY A 136 48.19 5.19 -2.22
C GLY A 136 47.55 5.90 -3.43
N ASP A 137 47.78 7.21 -3.60
CA ASP A 137 46.97 8.02 -4.50
C ASP A 137 47.28 7.82 -6.00
N VAL A 138 46.32 7.26 -6.71
CA VAL A 138 46.31 7.07 -8.17
C VAL A 138 45.96 8.40 -8.82
N GLY A 139 46.87 9.38 -8.83
CA GLY A 139 46.91 10.53 -9.75
C GLY A 139 45.60 11.23 -10.21
N LEU A 140 44.55 11.31 -9.40
CA LEU A 140 43.24 11.85 -9.80
C LEU A 140 42.95 13.16 -9.05
N ALA A 141 42.52 14.19 -9.77
CA ALA A 141 41.99 15.42 -9.21
C ALA A 141 40.49 15.28 -8.89
N THR A 142 40.00 16.10 -7.97
CA THR A 142 38.57 16.11 -7.59
C THR A 142 37.99 17.50 -7.66
N VAL A 143 36.73 17.59 -8.07
CA VAL A 143 35.97 18.83 -7.96
C VAL A 143 35.36 18.88 -6.56
N MET A 144 35.44 20.03 -5.90
CA MET A 144 34.75 20.27 -4.62
C MET A 144 33.27 19.92 -4.74
N ARG A 145 32.63 19.51 -3.63
CA ARG A 145 31.19 19.22 -3.63
C ARG A 145 30.44 20.43 -4.22
N PRO A 146 29.52 20.22 -5.16
CA PRO A 146 28.70 21.32 -5.61
C PRO A 146 27.82 21.69 -4.40
N ALA A 147 27.82 22.98 -4.03
CA ALA A 147 26.78 23.47 -3.16
C ALA A 147 25.45 23.05 -3.80
N ARG A 148 24.60 22.35 -3.04
CA ARG A 148 23.19 22.18 -3.45
C ARG A 148 22.70 23.55 -3.88
N LEU A 149 21.81 23.63 -4.86
CA LEU A 149 21.03 24.84 -5.16
C LEU A 149 20.20 25.21 -3.90
N ARG A 150 20.87 25.73 -2.88
CA ARG A 150 20.35 26.51 -1.78
C ARG A 150 20.62 27.94 -2.20
N TYR A 151 19.56 28.72 -2.23
CA TYR A 151 19.58 30.16 -2.44
C TYR A 151 20.31 30.82 -1.24
N GLU A 152 21.63 30.77 -1.20
CA GLU A 152 22.45 31.59 -0.31
C GLU A 152 23.66 32.14 -1.09
N SER A 153 23.97 33.40 -0.79
CA SER A 153 24.46 34.46 -1.67
C SER A 153 25.99 34.60 -1.82
N ASP A 154 26.37 35.35 -2.86
CA ASP A 154 27.59 36.14 -3.13
C ASP A 154 28.99 35.48 -3.24
N GLU A 155 29.26 34.29 -2.68
CA GLU A 155 30.62 33.69 -2.79
C GLU A 155 30.87 32.90 -4.10
N ALA A 156 29.84 32.51 -4.85
CA ALA A 156 29.98 31.64 -6.02
C ALA A 156 30.52 32.36 -7.29
N THR A 157 30.45 33.69 -7.32
CA THR A 157 30.78 34.51 -8.50
C THR A 157 32.28 34.68 -8.74
N ASP A 158 33.11 34.67 -7.70
CA ASP A 158 34.56 34.85 -7.83
C ASP A 158 35.27 33.59 -8.37
N THR A 159 34.75 32.41 -8.04
CA THR A 159 35.35 31.11 -8.43
C THR A 159 35.16 30.75 -9.90
N LEU A 160 34.11 31.27 -10.55
CA LEU A 160 33.83 31.04 -11.98
C LEU A 160 34.73 31.90 -12.88
N VAL A 161 35.12 33.09 -12.43
CA VAL A 161 35.93 34.03 -13.21
C VAL A 161 37.39 33.55 -13.31
N SER A 162 37.95 33.00 -12.22
CA SER A 162 39.34 32.50 -12.19
C SER A 162 39.55 31.17 -12.94
N VAL A 163 38.49 30.43 -13.26
CA VAL A 163 38.54 29.13 -13.98
C VAL A 163 38.32 29.30 -15.49
N SER A 164 37.93 30.50 -15.94
CA SER A 164 37.61 30.79 -17.34
C SER A 164 38.80 31.24 -18.20
N GLU A 165 39.99 31.42 -17.62
CA GLU A 165 41.19 31.82 -18.37
C GLU A 165 41.54 30.76 -19.43
N GLY A 166 41.25 31.07 -20.70
CA GLY A 166 41.58 30.23 -21.86
C GLY A 166 40.39 29.59 -22.60
N VAL A 167 39.14 29.78 -22.16
CA VAL A 167 37.94 29.26 -22.85
C VAL A 167 37.21 30.37 -23.59
N LEU A 168 36.94 30.17 -24.89
CA LEU A 168 36.24 31.15 -25.71
C LEU A 168 34.77 31.29 -25.25
N PRO A 169 34.22 32.52 -25.13
CA PRO A 169 32.83 32.75 -24.70
C PRO A 169 31.77 32.01 -25.52
N GLU A 170 32.02 31.81 -26.82
CA GLU A 170 31.13 31.07 -27.73
C GLU A 170 30.99 29.58 -27.33
N THR A 171 32.05 28.99 -26.77
CA THR A 171 32.05 27.61 -26.27
C THR A 171 31.18 27.49 -25.01
N LEU A 172 31.23 28.49 -24.13
CA LEU A 172 30.43 28.54 -22.90
C LEU A 172 28.93 28.66 -23.19
N VAL A 173 28.55 29.48 -24.19
CA VAL A 173 27.16 29.62 -24.63
C VAL A 173 26.63 28.31 -25.22
N GLY A 174 27.42 27.65 -26.08
CA GLY A 174 27.07 26.33 -26.62
C GLY A 174 26.94 25.26 -25.53
N TRP A 175 27.66 25.40 -24.42
CA TRP A 175 27.53 24.52 -23.27
C TRP A 175 26.22 24.71 -22.51
N ILE A 176 25.84 25.95 -22.26
CA ILE A 176 24.59 26.30 -21.58
C ILE A 176 23.37 25.89 -22.41
N GLU A 177 23.35 26.16 -23.71
CA GLU A 177 22.22 25.82 -24.60
C GLU A 177 21.91 24.31 -24.60
N LYS A 178 22.95 23.48 -24.64
CA LYS A 178 22.78 22.02 -24.63
C LYS A 178 22.47 21.45 -23.24
N LEU A 179 22.96 22.07 -22.15
CA LEU A 179 22.52 21.76 -20.77
C LEU A 179 21.01 21.96 -20.61
N VAL A 180 20.48 23.04 -21.20
CA VAL A 180 19.03 23.30 -21.25
C VAL A 180 18.29 22.24 -22.06
N THR A 181 18.87 21.72 -23.15
CA THR A 181 18.30 20.59 -23.91
C THR A 181 18.18 19.33 -23.07
N VAL A 182 19.22 18.94 -22.33
CA VAL A 182 19.18 17.76 -21.43
C VAL A 182 18.14 17.94 -20.31
N GLN A 183 17.99 19.15 -19.77
CA GLN A 183 16.92 19.44 -18.80
C GLN A 183 15.51 19.41 -19.41
N ARG A 184 15.37 19.69 -20.71
CA ARG A 184 14.08 19.66 -21.42
C ARG A 184 13.68 18.26 -21.89
N ALA A 185 14.62 17.32 -21.95
CA ALA A 185 14.37 15.94 -22.32
C ALA A 185 13.40 15.26 -21.34
N ALA A 186 12.56 14.34 -21.84
CA ALA A 186 11.62 13.60 -21.02
C ALA A 186 12.39 12.62 -20.11
N ALA A 187 12.54 12.98 -18.85
CA ALA A 187 13.33 12.19 -17.92
C ALA A 187 12.78 10.76 -17.73
N GLY A 188 13.70 9.78 -17.59
CA GLY A 188 13.36 8.38 -17.36
C GLY A 188 13.15 7.52 -18.60
N SER A 189 13.17 8.10 -19.81
CA SER A 189 13.11 7.33 -21.06
C SER A 189 14.51 6.85 -21.51
N PRO A 190 14.62 5.80 -22.34
CA PRO A 190 15.90 5.41 -22.94
C PRO A 190 16.56 6.57 -23.70
N GLU A 191 15.76 7.43 -24.35
CA GLU A 191 16.26 8.60 -25.06
C GLU A 191 16.93 9.62 -24.14
N PHE A 192 16.47 9.76 -22.88
CA PHE A 192 17.07 10.65 -21.88
C PHE A 192 18.53 10.29 -21.58
N TYR A 193 18.80 9.00 -21.37
CA TYR A 193 20.14 8.51 -21.07
C TYR A 193 21.06 8.64 -22.29
N ASP A 194 20.52 8.39 -23.49
CA ASP A 194 21.25 8.58 -24.75
C ASP A 194 21.62 10.04 -25.02
N GLU A 195 20.73 10.98 -24.75
CA GLU A 195 21.03 12.41 -24.85
C GLU A 195 22.07 12.86 -23.82
N THR A 196 21.99 12.32 -22.60
CA THR A 196 22.99 12.60 -21.55
C THR A 196 24.38 12.07 -21.93
N ALA A 197 24.45 10.86 -22.49
CA ALA A 197 25.70 10.27 -23.00
C ALA A 197 26.24 11.05 -24.21
N ARG A 198 25.37 11.50 -25.12
CA ARG A 198 25.74 12.38 -26.25
C ARG A 198 26.27 13.71 -25.78
N ALA A 199 25.66 14.32 -24.77
CA ALA A 199 26.10 15.59 -24.22
C ALA A 199 27.56 15.52 -23.75
N LEU A 200 28.01 14.46 -23.08
CA LEU A 200 29.43 14.30 -22.71
C LEU A 200 30.40 14.42 -23.90
N VAL A 201 30.02 13.87 -25.05
CA VAL A 201 30.86 13.87 -26.26
C VAL A 201 30.74 15.20 -27.01
N ASP A 202 29.52 15.69 -27.19
CA ASP A 202 29.23 16.84 -28.04
C ASP A 202 29.34 18.20 -27.33
N LEU A 203 29.34 18.20 -26.00
CA LEU A 203 29.52 19.37 -25.14
C LEU A 203 31.00 19.49 -24.76
N ILE A 204 31.56 18.46 -24.15
CA ILE A 204 32.87 18.50 -23.49
C ILE A 204 33.99 18.04 -24.45
N GLY A 205 33.64 17.55 -25.65
CA GLY A 205 34.63 17.05 -26.60
C GLY A 205 35.32 15.78 -26.09
N LEU A 206 34.60 14.95 -25.33
CA LEU A 206 35.08 13.62 -24.95
C LEU A 206 34.91 12.66 -26.12
N ASP A 207 35.77 11.65 -26.23
CA ASP A 207 35.62 10.64 -27.28
C ASP A 207 34.49 9.66 -26.96
N ARG A 208 34.12 9.57 -25.67
CA ARG A 208 33.10 8.66 -25.18
C ARG A 208 32.38 9.23 -23.98
N GLY A 209 31.07 9.02 -23.96
CA GLY A 209 30.18 9.29 -22.84
C GLY A 209 29.33 8.07 -22.51
N LEU A 210 29.18 7.78 -21.22
CA LEU A 210 28.41 6.68 -20.68
C LEU A 210 27.54 7.15 -19.53
N VAL A 211 26.34 6.58 -19.46
CA VAL A 211 25.53 6.63 -18.25
C VAL A 211 25.49 5.24 -17.65
N LEU A 212 25.93 5.14 -16.40
CA LEU A 212 25.92 3.92 -15.61
C LEU A 212 24.84 4.04 -14.55
N LEU A 213 24.02 3.00 -14.37
CA LEU A 213 23.11 2.89 -13.23
C LEU A 213 23.53 1.73 -12.35
N ARG A 214 23.32 1.88 -11.05
CA ARG A 214 23.56 0.82 -10.08
C ARG A 214 22.32 -0.07 -10.01
N ARG A 215 22.48 -1.36 -10.30
CA ARG A 215 21.46 -2.39 -10.04
C ARG A 215 22.04 -3.41 -9.07
N GLU A 216 21.42 -3.48 -7.90
CA GLU A 216 21.93 -4.28 -6.76
C GLU A 216 23.38 -3.87 -6.41
N ASP A 217 24.35 -4.73 -6.69
CA ASP A 217 25.78 -4.51 -6.46
C ASP A 217 26.60 -4.35 -7.76
N ASN A 218 25.94 -4.28 -8.92
CA ASN A 218 26.61 -4.14 -10.21
C ASN A 218 26.29 -2.82 -10.92
N TRP A 219 27.25 -2.34 -11.72
CA TRP A 219 27.10 -1.17 -12.58
C TRP A 219 26.71 -1.61 -14.00
N GLU A 220 25.55 -1.15 -14.46
CA GLU A 220 25.05 -1.42 -15.80
C GLU A 220 25.16 -0.16 -16.68
N VAL A 221 25.71 -0.32 -17.89
CA VAL A 221 25.73 0.76 -18.89
C VAL A 221 24.36 0.85 -19.55
N VAL A 222 23.59 1.88 -19.18
CA VAL A 222 22.23 2.09 -19.73
C VAL A 222 22.23 2.94 -21.00
N ALA A 223 23.27 3.74 -21.23
CA ALA A 223 23.45 4.49 -22.47
C ALA A 223 24.92 4.70 -22.82
N ARG A 224 25.18 4.86 -24.12
CA ARG A 224 26.52 5.02 -24.68
C ARG A 224 26.53 5.91 -25.90
N HIS A 225 27.46 6.85 -25.92
CA HIS A 225 27.82 7.60 -27.12
C HIS A 225 29.34 7.63 -27.29
N GLN A 226 29.83 7.47 -28.53
CA GLN A 226 31.27 7.41 -28.82
C GLN A 226 31.60 7.93 -30.22
N ARG A 227 32.80 8.52 -30.37
CA ARG A 227 33.42 8.88 -31.65
C ARG A 227 34.60 7.92 -31.93
N GLY A 228 34.51 7.07 -32.95
CA GLY A 228 35.60 6.19 -33.38
C GLY A 228 35.45 4.69 -33.04
N SER A 229 36.57 3.94 -33.12
CA SER A 229 36.62 2.47 -33.03
C SER A 229 36.39 1.91 -31.62
N ARG A 230 35.74 0.74 -31.54
CA ARG A 230 35.43 -0.01 -30.29
C ARG A 230 36.68 -0.30 -29.46
N VAL A 231 36.64 0.06 -28.17
CA VAL A 231 37.63 -0.29 -27.14
C VAL A 231 37.19 -1.59 -26.42
N ARG A 232 38.14 -2.36 -25.87
CA ARG A 232 37.90 -3.67 -25.23
C ARG A 232 37.22 -3.58 -23.85
N TYR A 233 37.39 -2.47 -23.11
CA TYR A 233 36.76 -2.23 -21.82
C TYR A 233 35.86 -0.99 -21.86
N ASP A 234 34.75 -1.05 -21.11
CA ASP A 234 33.75 0.01 -21.16
C ASP A 234 34.01 1.16 -20.18
N PHE A 235 34.45 0.88 -18.96
CA PHE A 235 34.78 1.87 -17.92
C PHE A 235 35.70 1.25 -16.86
N SER A 236 36.27 2.06 -15.98
CA SER A 236 37.02 1.58 -14.80
C SER A 236 36.10 1.37 -13.62
N SER A 237 35.97 0.13 -13.12
CA SER A 237 35.17 -0.19 -11.93
C SER A 237 35.67 0.55 -10.69
N THR A 238 37.00 0.62 -10.51
CA THR A 238 37.62 1.32 -9.37
C THR A 238 37.24 2.80 -9.31
N ILE A 239 37.20 3.50 -10.45
CA ILE A 239 36.80 4.92 -10.48
C ILE A 239 35.31 5.04 -10.16
N VAL A 240 34.47 4.18 -10.72
CA VAL A 240 33.01 4.22 -10.52
C VAL A 240 32.64 3.88 -9.07
N GLU A 241 33.28 2.89 -8.46
CA GLU A 241 33.12 2.55 -7.04
C GLU A 241 33.55 3.72 -6.15
N ARG A 242 34.71 4.31 -6.41
CA ARG A 242 35.21 5.46 -5.65
C ARG A 242 34.28 6.68 -5.76
N VAL A 243 33.72 6.94 -6.94
CA VAL A 243 32.68 7.97 -7.16
C VAL A 243 31.45 7.72 -6.28
N ALA A 244 31.01 6.47 -6.18
CA ALA A 244 29.84 6.10 -5.41
C ALA A 244 30.07 6.14 -3.89
N GLU A 245 31.26 5.73 -3.43
CA GLU A 245 31.65 5.76 -2.02
C GLU A 245 31.92 7.18 -1.53
N GLU A 246 32.71 7.94 -2.27
CA GLU A 246 33.16 9.27 -1.86
C GLU A 246 32.20 10.39 -2.29
N LYS A 247 31.18 10.06 -3.11
CA LYS A 247 30.10 10.97 -3.55
C LYS A 247 30.63 12.28 -4.15
N ARG A 248 31.69 12.21 -4.96
CA ARG A 248 32.36 13.35 -5.58
C ARG A 248 32.79 13.08 -7.02
N THR A 249 32.99 14.14 -7.79
CA THR A 249 33.44 14.07 -9.19
C THR A 249 34.95 13.94 -9.25
N PHE A 250 35.44 12.95 -10.01
CA PHE A 250 36.86 12.67 -10.22
C PHE A 250 37.23 12.93 -11.67
N TYR A 251 38.42 13.49 -11.90
CA TYR A 251 38.98 13.70 -13.24
C TYR A 251 40.51 13.68 -13.20
N GLN A 252 41.16 13.53 -14.37
CA GLN A 252 42.63 13.44 -14.45
C GLN A 252 43.25 14.76 -14.97
N THR A 253 44.23 15.31 -14.24
CA THR A 253 44.98 16.54 -14.57
C THR A 253 46.37 16.25 -15.15
N TYR A 254 46.96 17.27 -15.81
CA TYR A 254 48.26 17.21 -16.51
C TYR A 254 49.44 16.77 -15.63
N GLU A 255 49.43 17.10 -14.34
CA GLU A 255 50.54 16.78 -13.40
C GLU A 255 50.59 15.30 -12.99
N ASN A 256 49.50 14.55 -13.18
CA ASN A 256 49.33 13.20 -12.63
C ASN A 256 49.22 12.09 -13.69
N ALA A 257 49.52 12.40 -14.96
CA ALA A 257 49.36 11.48 -16.07
C ALA A 257 50.33 10.27 -16.05
N SER A 258 51.34 10.26 -15.18
CA SER A 258 52.37 9.21 -15.10
C SER A 258 52.02 8.01 -14.20
N SER A 259 51.00 8.10 -13.35
CA SER A 259 50.85 7.19 -12.19
C SER A 259 49.84 6.04 -12.38
N VAL A 260 49.19 5.91 -13.55
CA VAL A 260 48.11 4.93 -13.77
C VAL A 260 48.42 4.01 -14.98
N MET A 261 49.55 3.31 -14.94
CA MET A 261 49.90 2.30 -15.94
C MET A 261 49.25 0.94 -15.64
N SER A 262 47.92 0.84 -15.75
CA SER A 262 47.26 -0.48 -15.86
C SER A 262 45.96 -0.50 -16.68
N LEU A 263 45.69 0.54 -17.46
CA LEU A 263 44.59 0.55 -18.44
C LEU A 263 45.17 0.74 -19.84
N VAL A 264 45.32 -0.36 -20.57
CA VAL A 264 45.64 -0.35 -21.99
C VAL A 264 44.46 0.29 -22.73
N ASP A 265 44.71 1.42 -23.41
CA ASP A 265 43.81 2.20 -24.30
C ASP A 265 42.85 3.26 -23.72
N ILE A 266 42.95 3.68 -22.44
CA ILE A 266 42.19 4.85 -21.93
C ILE A 266 43.18 5.89 -21.37
N ASP A 267 43.23 7.08 -21.95
CA ASP A 267 44.29 8.05 -21.62
C ASP A 267 43.87 9.22 -20.74
N THR A 268 42.58 9.56 -20.60
CA THR A 268 42.04 10.40 -19.50
C THR A 268 40.55 10.11 -19.24
N VAL A 269 40.11 10.29 -17.99
CA VAL A 269 38.75 9.96 -17.51
C VAL A 269 38.17 11.07 -16.64
N VAL A 270 36.85 11.27 -16.75
CA VAL A 270 36.04 12.04 -15.80
C VAL A 270 34.82 11.22 -15.40
N ALA A 271 34.50 11.20 -14.12
CA ALA A 271 33.34 10.48 -13.60
C ALA A 271 32.64 11.29 -12.51
N SER A 272 31.33 11.41 -12.59
CA SER A 272 30.51 12.20 -11.66
C SER A 272 29.31 11.41 -11.16
N PRO A 273 28.97 11.49 -9.86
CA PRO A 273 27.83 10.78 -9.30
C PRO A 273 26.51 11.39 -9.78
N ILE A 274 25.52 10.53 -10.03
CA ILE A 274 24.12 10.86 -10.24
C ILE A 274 23.40 10.54 -8.94
N PHE A 275 22.85 11.57 -8.30
CA PHE A 275 22.19 11.45 -7.00
C PHE A 275 20.68 11.26 -7.12
N GLN A 276 20.11 10.56 -6.14
CA GLN A 276 18.68 10.57 -5.83
C GLN A 276 18.38 11.63 -4.75
N CYS A 277 17.10 11.82 -4.41
CA CYS A 277 16.66 12.85 -3.45
C CYS A 277 17.19 12.66 -2.02
N ASP A 278 17.65 11.45 -1.66
CA ASP A 278 18.14 11.02 -0.35
C ASP A 278 19.67 10.98 -0.25
N ASP A 279 20.38 11.62 -1.18
CA ASP A 279 21.85 11.65 -1.25
C ASP A 279 22.48 10.28 -1.58
N GLN A 280 21.70 9.28 -2.00
CA GLN A 280 22.21 8.02 -2.54
C GLN A 280 22.66 8.17 -3.99
N VAL A 281 23.76 7.50 -4.34
CA VAL A 281 24.29 7.46 -5.71
C VAL A 281 23.59 6.34 -6.47
N VAL A 282 22.70 6.71 -7.38
CA VAL A 282 21.93 5.78 -8.22
C VAL A 282 22.61 5.51 -9.56
N GLY A 283 23.54 6.37 -9.96
CA GLY A 283 24.23 6.27 -11.23
C GLY A 283 25.57 7.00 -11.23
N VAL A 284 26.35 6.78 -12.29
CA VAL A 284 27.58 7.52 -12.56
C VAL A 284 27.58 7.96 -14.02
N LEU A 285 27.81 9.26 -14.23
CA LEU A 285 28.08 9.82 -15.52
C LEU A 285 29.58 9.71 -15.80
N TYR A 286 29.97 8.94 -16.81
CA TYR A 286 31.36 8.58 -17.07
C TYR A 286 31.78 8.98 -18.47
N GLY A 287 32.88 9.72 -18.58
CA GLY A 287 33.43 10.19 -19.83
C GLY A 287 34.93 9.91 -19.95
N SER A 288 35.40 9.71 -21.19
CA SER A 288 36.82 9.44 -21.44
C SER A 288 37.31 10.03 -22.76
N ARG A 289 38.60 10.37 -22.81
CA ARG A 289 39.32 10.86 -24.00
C ARG A 289 40.57 9.99 -24.27
N SER A 290 40.85 9.69 -25.54
CA SER A 290 41.96 8.89 -26.04
C SER A 290 43.09 9.79 -26.54
N ARG A 291 44.37 9.39 -26.36
CA ARG A 291 45.54 10.14 -26.88
C ARG A 291 45.57 10.28 -28.39
N ARG A 292 44.78 9.48 -29.12
CA ARG A 292 44.70 9.53 -30.59
C ARG A 292 43.58 10.44 -31.11
N SER A 293 42.87 11.16 -30.24
CA SER A 293 41.80 12.05 -30.68
C SER A 293 42.34 13.22 -31.51
N ILE A 294 41.62 13.53 -32.60
CA ILE A 294 41.96 14.60 -33.57
C ILE A 294 41.44 15.97 -33.08
N VAL A 295 40.53 15.96 -32.10
CA VAL A 295 39.83 17.15 -31.59
C VAL A 295 40.25 17.36 -30.13
N GLY A 296 41.28 18.17 -29.92
CA GLY A 296 41.79 18.56 -28.60
C GLY A 296 43.03 17.77 -28.18
N GLU A 297 44.18 18.45 -28.14
CA GLU A 297 45.33 17.99 -27.37
C GLU A 297 45.03 18.24 -25.88
N GLY A 298 45.02 17.19 -25.04
CA GLY A 298 45.21 17.40 -23.59
C GLY A 298 44.22 16.71 -22.63
N THR A 299 44.57 16.87 -21.35
CA THR A 299 43.88 16.33 -20.17
C THR A 299 42.51 16.96 -19.95
N ILE A 300 41.71 16.37 -19.07
CA ILE A 300 40.42 16.94 -18.70
C ILE A 300 40.65 18.07 -17.69
N GLY A 301 40.14 19.26 -18.00
CA GLY A 301 40.29 20.45 -17.18
C GLY A 301 39.26 20.56 -16.04
N PRO A 302 39.48 21.42 -15.03
CA PRO A 302 38.53 21.64 -13.94
C PRO A 302 37.14 22.10 -14.41
N LEU A 303 37.07 22.98 -15.43
CA LEU A 303 35.81 23.48 -15.97
C LEU A 303 35.00 22.38 -16.68
N GLU A 304 35.68 21.52 -17.45
CA GLU A 304 35.07 20.36 -18.09
C GLU A 304 34.48 19.42 -17.04
N ALA A 305 35.21 19.15 -15.95
CA ALA A 305 34.73 18.33 -14.84
C ALA A 305 33.51 18.94 -14.12
N GLN A 306 33.48 20.27 -13.92
CA GLN A 306 32.31 20.98 -13.36
C GLN A 306 31.08 20.85 -14.27
N ILE A 307 31.26 20.86 -15.58
CA ILE A 307 30.14 20.69 -16.52
C ILE A 307 29.63 19.25 -16.52
N VAL A 308 30.52 18.25 -16.45
CA VAL A 308 30.09 16.85 -16.22
C VAL A 308 29.27 16.76 -14.94
N GLN A 309 29.71 17.43 -13.88
CA GLN A 309 29.01 17.43 -12.60
C GLN A 309 27.62 18.07 -12.70
N LEU A 310 27.47 19.18 -13.43
CA LEU A 310 26.18 19.82 -13.66
C LEU A 310 25.24 18.97 -14.52
N LEU A 311 25.77 18.26 -15.53
CA LEU A 311 25.02 17.28 -16.31
C LEU A 311 24.57 16.10 -15.45
N ALA A 312 25.44 15.57 -14.58
CA ALA A 312 25.10 14.49 -13.67
C ALA A 312 24.03 14.90 -12.64
N ALA A 313 24.10 16.14 -12.14
CA ALA A 313 23.06 16.71 -11.29
C ALA A 313 21.72 16.85 -12.02
N SER A 314 21.75 17.34 -13.26
CA SER A 314 20.55 17.43 -14.11
C SER A 314 19.96 16.04 -14.38
N ALA A 315 20.81 15.04 -14.66
CA ALA A 315 20.41 13.65 -14.76
C ALA A 315 19.68 13.16 -13.49
N GLY A 316 20.25 13.42 -12.31
CA GLY A 316 19.65 13.05 -11.03
C GLY A 316 18.27 13.68 -10.82
N THR A 317 18.12 14.97 -11.12
CA THR A 317 16.81 15.66 -11.02
C THR A 317 15.76 15.09 -11.98
N GLY A 318 16.17 14.72 -13.20
CA GLY A 318 15.32 14.05 -14.16
C GLY A 318 14.84 12.69 -13.66
N LEU A 319 15.77 11.82 -13.25
CA LEU A 319 15.43 10.49 -12.74
C LEU A 319 14.47 10.57 -11.53
N ALA A 320 14.70 11.51 -10.63
CA ALA A 320 13.81 11.74 -9.49
C ALA A 320 12.39 12.15 -9.92
N ARG A 321 12.24 12.93 -10.99
CA ARG A 321 10.92 13.28 -11.55
C ARG A 321 10.22 12.06 -12.14
N ALA A 322 10.93 11.26 -12.94
CA ALA A 322 10.38 10.06 -13.58
C ALA A 322 9.94 9.00 -12.56
N GLN A 323 10.75 8.76 -11.53
CA GLN A 323 10.40 7.83 -10.45
C GLN A 323 9.13 8.26 -9.70
N ARG A 324 8.99 9.57 -9.40
CA ARG A 324 7.77 10.11 -8.78
C ARG A 324 6.55 9.95 -9.69
N GLU A 325 6.70 10.19 -10.98
CA GLU A 325 5.61 10.00 -11.96
C GLU A 325 5.18 8.52 -12.02
N GLU A 326 6.12 7.58 -12.09
CA GLU A 326 5.85 6.14 -12.10
C GLU A 326 5.21 5.66 -10.79
N GLU A 327 5.72 6.12 -9.63
CA GLU A 327 5.14 5.82 -8.33
C GLU A 327 3.72 6.38 -8.21
N THR A 328 3.49 7.61 -8.68
CA THR A 328 2.16 8.23 -8.74
C THR A 328 1.22 7.42 -9.63
N LEU A 329 1.66 6.98 -10.81
CA LEU A 329 0.87 6.15 -11.71
C LEU A 329 0.56 4.77 -11.11
N ARG A 330 1.52 4.17 -10.42
CA ARG A 330 1.35 2.88 -9.75
C ARG A 330 0.35 2.96 -8.60
N VAL A 331 0.46 4.01 -7.77
CA VAL A 331 -0.48 4.29 -6.66
C VAL A 331 -1.87 4.60 -7.22
N ARG A 332 -1.97 5.39 -8.29
CA ARG A 332 -3.22 5.66 -9.01
C ARG A 332 -3.88 4.38 -9.52
N HIS A 333 -3.12 3.51 -10.16
CA HIS A 333 -3.64 2.25 -10.69
C HIS A 333 -4.14 1.34 -9.56
N GLN A 334 -3.45 1.29 -8.41
CA GLN A 334 -3.93 0.55 -7.25
C GLN A 334 -5.25 1.11 -6.72
N PHE A 335 -5.39 2.44 -6.60
CA PHE A 335 -6.64 3.04 -6.12
C PHE A 335 -7.82 2.87 -7.07
N GLN A 336 -7.59 2.90 -8.40
CA GLN A 336 -8.65 2.71 -9.40
C GLN A 336 -9.29 1.31 -9.38
N GLN A 337 -8.62 0.33 -8.77
CA GLN A 337 -9.18 -1.01 -8.56
C GLN A 337 -10.24 -1.03 -7.45
N PHE A 338 -10.15 -0.13 -6.48
CA PHE A 338 -11.04 -0.10 -5.31
C PHE A 338 -12.06 1.05 -5.33
N PHE A 339 -11.73 2.15 -6.00
CA PHE A 339 -12.49 3.40 -5.96
C PHE A 339 -13.02 3.80 -7.35
N SER A 340 -14.08 4.63 -7.38
CA SER A 340 -14.55 5.26 -8.62
C SER A 340 -13.54 6.32 -9.10
N PRO A 341 -13.52 6.67 -10.40
CA PRO A 341 -12.60 7.69 -10.91
C PRO A 341 -12.70 9.04 -10.18
N HIS A 342 -13.92 9.40 -9.75
CA HIS A 342 -14.17 10.60 -8.96
C HIS A 342 -13.50 10.53 -7.57
N VAL A 343 -13.66 9.40 -6.87
CA VAL A 343 -13.06 9.19 -5.55
C VAL A 343 -11.53 9.16 -5.62
N VAL A 344 -10.95 8.53 -6.64
CA VAL A 344 -9.49 8.52 -6.84
C VAL A 344 -8.95 9.94 -7.00
N ALA A 345 -9.62 10.78 -7.81
CA ALA A 345 -9.21 12.17 -8.01
C ALA A 345 -9.23 12.98 -6.71
N GLU A 346 -10.16 12.68 -5.79
CA GLU A 346 -10.23 13.34 -4.50
C GLU A 346 -9.17 12.83 -3.51
N LEU A 347 -8.88 11.53 -3.50
CA LEU A 347 -7.79 10.94 -2.71
C LEU A 347 -6.42 11.48 -3.12
N GLU A 348 -6.20 11.77 -4.41
CA GLU A 348 -4.98 12.41 -4.89
C GLU A 348 -4.80 13.84 -4.38
N ARG A 349 -5.91 14.57 -4.21
CA ARG A 349 -5.90 15.93 -3.66
C ARG A 349 -5.71 15.93 -2.15
N ASN A 350 -6.31 14.95 -1.47
CA ASN A 350 -6.25 14.83 -0.02
C ASN A 350 -6.02 13.39 0.45
N PRO A 351 -4.77 12.93 0.54
CA PRO A 351 -4.44 11.56 0.98
C PRO A 351 -4.87 11.24 2.43
N THR A 352 -5.06 12.26 3.27
CA THR A 352 -5.47 12.10 4.69
C THR A 352 -6.88 11.53 4.84
N LEU A 353 -7.68 11.50 3.76
CA LEU A 353 -9.00 10.86 3.74
C LEU A 353 -8.94 9.33 3.97
N LEU A 354 -7.76 8.73 3.88
CA LEU A 354 -7.54 7.31 4.18
C LEU A 354 -7.17 7.06 5.67
N GLU A 355 -6.94 8.12 6.44
CA GLU A 355 -6.72 8.03 7.88
C GLU A 355 -8.05 7.74 8.61
N GLY A 356 -7.97 7.23 9.84
CA GLY A 356 -9.15 6.90 10.64
C GLY A 356 -9.99 8.13 10.98
N GLN A 357 -11.24 8.17 10.51
CA GLN A 357 -12.19 9.25 10.76
C GLN A 357 -13.54 8.69 11.22
N ASP A 358 -14.12 9.28 12.25
CA ASP A 358 -15.50 8.99 12.65
C ASP A 358 -16.46 9.59 11.63
N ARG A 359 -17.24 8.73 10.98
CA ARG A 359 -18.21 9.13 9.95
C ARG A 359 -19.50 8.33 10.06
N GLU A 360 -20.60 8.95 9.70
CA GLU A 360 -21.81 8.18 9.40
C GLU A 360 -21.63 7.53 8.02
N VAL A 361 -21.85 6.23 7.92
CA VAL A 361 -21.73 5.47 6.67
C VAL A 361 -22.95 4.60 6.46
N THR A 362 -23.23 4.27 5.21
CA THR A 362 -24.11 3.14 4.90
C THR A 362 -23.25 1.94 4.55
N VAL A 363 -23.48 0.83 5.25
CA VAL A 363 -22.76 -0.43 5.05
C VAL A 363 -23.72 -1.46 4.48
N MET A 364 -23.25 -2.21 3.49
CA MET A 364 -23.97 -3.32 2.88
C MET A 364 -23.15 -4.60 3.02
N PHE A 365 -23.76 -5.64 3.57
CA PHE A 365 -23.27 -7.01 3.47
C PHE A 365 -24.10 -7.78 2.45
N LEU A 366 -23.41 -8.57 1.65
CA LEU A 366 -24.01 -9.47 0.69
C LEU A 366 -23.44 -10.88 0.87
N ASP A 367 -24.29 -11.91 0.71
CA ASP A 367 -23.91 -13.32 0.78
C ASP A 367 -24.67 -14.15 -0.27
N MET A 368 -23.96 -15.02 -1.00
CA MET A 368 -24.60 -15.97 -1.92
C MET A 368 -25.24 -17.13 -1.13
N ARG A 369 -26.51 -17.44 -1.40
CA ARG A 369 -27.20 -18.53 -0.71
C ARG A 369 -26.88 -19.87 -1.33
N GLY A 370 -26.55 -20.84 -0.47
CA GLY A 370 -26.34 -22.22 -0.89
C GLY A 370 -24.99 -22.50 -1.55
N SER A 371 -24.05 -21.55 -1.53
CA SER A 371 -22.68 -21.69 -2.06
C SER A 371 -21.98 -22.97 -1.60
N SER A 372 -22.12 -23.34 -0.32
CA SER A 372 -21.56 -24.59 0.23
C SER A 372 -22.14 -25.86 -0.40
N LYS A 373 -23.42 -25.84 -0.82
CA LYS A 373 -24.02 -26.96 -1.55
C LYS A 373 -23.58 -26.95 -3.02
N LEU A 374 -23.43 -25.76 -3.61
CA LEU A 374 -22.93 -25.61 -4.97
C LEU A 374 -21.49 -26.08 -5.10
N SER A 375 -20.61 -25.75 -4.14
CA SER A 375 -19.20 -26.17 -4.14
C SER A 375 -19.01 -27.68 -3.98
N GLN A 376 -20.00 -28.39 -3.45
CA GLN A 376 -20.01 -29.87 -3.39
C GLN A 376 -20.45 -30.52 -4.71
N ARG A 377 -21.22 -29.80 -5.53
CA ARG A 377 -21.78 -30.29 -6.79
C ARG A 377 -20.97 -29.88 -8.01
N LEU A 378 -20.47 -28.66 -8.01
CA LEU A 378 -19.68 -28.05 -9.08
C LEU A 378 -18.20 -28.38 -8.90
N ASN A 379 -17.46 -28.42 -10.01
CA ASN A 379 -16.02 -28.54 -9.92
C ASN A 379 -15.37 -27.21 -9.47
N PRO A 380 -14.11 -27.20 -8.99
CA PRO A 380 -13.46 -26.01 -8.48
C PRO A 380 -13.40 -24.83 -9.47
N GLN A 381 -13.28 -25.11 -10.77
CA GLN A 381 -13.25 -24.07 -11.80
C GLN A 381 -14.64 -23.45 -12.01
N GLU A 382 -15.70 -24.26 -12.05
CA GLU A 382 -17.07 -23.81 -12.20
C GLU A 382 -17.52 -22.94 -11.02
N ILE A 383 -17.24 -23.36 -9.78
CA ILE A 383 -17.61 -22.54 -8.60
C ILE A 383 -16.79 -21.25 -8.51
N SER A 384 -15.51 -21.27 -8.93
CA SER A 384 -14.69 -20.05 -9.02
C SER A 384 -15.28 -19.07 -10.02
N GLN A 385 -15.58 -19.53 -11.24
CA GLN A 385 -16.15 -18.67 -12.29
C GLN A 385 -17.54 -18.15 -11.90
N LEU A 386 -18.39 -18.97 -11.28
CA LEU A 386 -19.69 -18.52 -10.77
C LEU A 386 -19.53 -17.43 -9.71
N THR A 387 -18.57 -17.59 -8.80
CA THR A 387 -18.30 -16.61 -7.75
C THR A 387 -17.75 -15.32 -8.33
N GLU A 388 -16.80 -15.41 -9.27
CA GLU A 388 -16.23 -14.26 -9.99
C GLU A 388 -17.33 -13.48 -10.73
N ASP A 389 -18.17 -14.18 -11.50
CA ASP A 389 -19.28 -13.60 -12.24
C ASP A 389 -20.29 -12.88 -11.31
N PHE A 390 -20.61 -13.50 -10.17
CA PHE A 390 -21.52 -12.92 -9.18
C PHE A 390 -20.93 -11.69 -8.49
N MET A 391 -19.63 -11.72 -8.17
CA MET A 391 -18.92 -10.58 -7.57
C MET A 391 -18.73 -9.43 -8.56
N GLU A 392 -18.54 -9.73 -9.84
CA GLU A 392 -18.43 -8.73 -10.91
C GLU A 392 -19.74 -7.94 -11.05
N GLU A 393 -20.89 -8.63 -11.10
CA GLU A 393 -22.21 -8.01 -11.15
C GLU A 393 -22.46 -7.10 -9.93
N LEU A 394 -22.14 -7.58 -8.72
CA LEU A 394 -22.26 -6.77 -7.52
C LEU A 394 -21.38 -5.52 -7.59
N THR A 395 -20.14 -5.68 -7.99
CA THR A 395 -19.15 -4.59 -8.04
C THR A 395 -19.56 -3.53 -9.03
N LEU A 396 -20.12 -3.92 -10.18
CA LEU A 396 -20.65 -3.01 -11.18
C LEU A 396 -21.69 -2.07 -10.57
N HIS A 397 -22.67 -2.62 -9.86
CA HIS A 397 -23.77 -1.85 -9.26
C HIS A 397 -23.33 -1.01 -8.06
N VAL A 398 -22.45 -1.54 -7.20
CA VAL A 398 -21.86 -0.76 -6.11
C VAL A 398 -21.11 0.46 -6.67
N ARG A 399 -20.28 0.27 -7.70
CA ARG A 399 -19.50 1.36 -8.31
C ARG A 399 -20.37 2.36 -9.08
N ALA A 400 -21.42 1.89 -9.76
CA ALA A 400 -22.37 2.75 -10.46
C ALA A 400 -23.06 3.74 -9.50
N GLN A 401 -23.31 3.31 -8.27
CA GLN A 401 -23.85 4.15 -7.19
C GLN A 401 -22.76 4.81 -6.33
N GLU A 402 -21.52 4.90 -6.86
CA GLU A 402 -20.35 5.51 -6.19
C GLU A 402 -19.99 4.91 -4.83
N GLY A 403 -20.38 3.65 -4.58
CA GLY A 403 -19.95 2.89 -3.42
C GLY A 403 -18.55 2.31 -3.57
N VAL A 404 -18.01 1.84 -2.45
CA VAL A 404 -16.69 1.20 -2.36
C VAL A 404 -16.89 -0.25 -1.93
N VAL A 405 -16.40 -1.20 -2.74
CA VAL A 405 -16.29 -2.61 -2.32
C VAL A 405 -15.06 -2.73 -1.42
N VAL A 406 -15.29 -2.92 -0.13
CA VAL A 406 -14.26 -2.95 0.93
C VAL A 406 -13.49 -4.26 0.91
N SER A 407 -14.22 -5.37 0.76
CA SER A 407 -13.63 -6.71 0.66
C SER A 407 -14.62 -7.75 0.22
N TYR A 408 -14.10 -8.80 -0.41
CA TYR A 408 -14.77 -10.08 -0.56
C TYR A 408 -14.42 -10.99 0.61
N VAL A 409 -15.41 -11.66 1.19
CA VAL A 409 -15.26 -12.60 2.30
C VAL A 409 -15.92 -13.91 1.88
N GLY A 410 -15.12 -14.84 1.35
CA GLY A 410 -15.65 -16.07 0.76
C GLY A 410 -16.53 -15.77 -0.45
N ASP A 411 -17.79 -16.18 -0.37
CA ASP A 411 -18.88 -15.96 -1.33
C ASP A 411 -19.75 -14.73 -0.99
N GLY A 412 -19.30 -13.92 -0.04
CA GLY A 412 -19.93 -12.65 0.32
C GLY A 412 -19.05 -11.44 0.06
N ALA A 413 -19.65 -10.26 0.20
CA ALA A 413 -18.97 -8.99 0.02
C ALA A 413 -19.42 -7.95 1.04
N LEU A 414 -18.49 -7.05 1.37
CA LEU A 414 -18.71 -5.86 2.17
C LEU A 414 -18.56 -4.63 1.27
N ALA A 415 -19.57 -3.78 1.23
CA ALA A 415 -19.53 -2.49 0.57
C ALA A 415 -19.93 -1.36 1.51
N MET A 416 -19.48 -0.14 1.20
CA MET A 416 -19.83 1.06 1.95
C MET A 416 -20.03 2.29 1.07
N TRP A 417 -20.74 3.27 1.62
CA TRP A 417 -20.99 4.60 1.05
C TRP A 417 -20.74 5.68 2.11
N ASN A 418 -20.61 6.92 1.66
CA ASN A 418 -20.24 8.11 2.45
C ASN A 418 -18.78 8.13 2.95
N ALA A 419 -17.90 7.36 2.32
CA ALA A 419 -16.45 7.42 2.54
C ALA A 419 -15.71 6.91 1.29
N PRO A 420 -14.52 7.47 0.95
CA PRO A 420 -13.80 8.56 1.63
C PRO A 420 -14.38 9.95 1.38
N THR A 421 -15.34 10.09 0.46
CA THR A 421 -15.98 11.36 0.11
C THR A 421 -17.41 11.44 0.65
N ASP A 422 -17.86 12.64 0.96
CA ASP A 422 -19.22 12.88 1.44
C ASP A 422 -20.25 12.61 0.33
N GLN A 423 -21.32 11.91 0.69
CA GLN A 423 -22.44 11.50 -0.15
C GLN A 423 -23.72 11.66 0.66
N PRO A 424 -24.39 12.83 0.65
CA PRO A 424 -25.57 13.08 1.49
C PRO A 424 -26.74 12.10 1.28
N ASP A 425 -26.81 11.47 0.12
CA ASP A 425 -27.80 10.47 -0.30
C ASP A 425 -27.28 9.02 -0.20
N HIS A 426 -26.22 8.77 0.57
CA HIS A 426 -25.56 7.47 0.70
C HIS A 426 -26.48 6.29 1.05
N SER A 427 -27.50 6.49 1.89
CA SER A 427 -28.51 5.46 2.17
C SER A 427 -29.31 5.08 0.93
N LEU A 428 -29.73 6.06 0.13
CA LEU A 428 -30.47 5.83 -1.11
C LEU A 428 -29.61 5.14 -2.17
N ARG A 429 -28.35 5.55 -2.31
CA ARG A 429 -27.36 4.93 -3.22
C ARG A 429 -27.15 3.45 -2.92
N ALA A 430 -26.97 3.10 -1.64
CA ALA A 430 -26.81 1.72 -1.21
C ALA A 430 -28.06 0.87 -1.53
N CYS A 431 -29.25 1.41 -1.26
CA CYS A 431 -30.51 0.73 -1.56
C CYS A 431 -30.73 0.55 -3.07
N ARG A 432 -30.40 1.54 -3.89
CA ARG A 432 -30.45 1.42 -5.36
C ARG A 432 -29.46 0.37 -5.86
N ALA A 433 -28.23 0.35 -5.35
CA ALA A 433 -27.24 -0.66 -5.73
C ALA A 433 -27.73 -2.09 -5.44
N ALA A 434 -28.35 -2.31 -4.27
CA ALA A 434 -28.91 -3.59 -3.90
C ALA A 434 -30.05 -4.04 -4.84
N LEU A 435 -30.97 -3.12 -5.18
CA LEU A 435 -32.10 -3.40 -6.07
C LEU A 435 -31.68 -3.58 -7.53
N GLU A 436 -30.71 -2.81 -8.01
CA GLU A 436 -30.16 -2.95 -9.36
C GLU A 436 -29.41 -4.28 -9.51
N PHE A 437 -28.64 -4.68 -8.50
CA PHE A 437 -28.01 -6.00 -8.44
C PHE A 437 -29.05 -7.13 -8.44
N GLU A 438 -30.11 -7.02 -7.65
CA GLU A 438 -31.21 -7.99 -7.69
C GLU A 438 -31.82 -8.11 -9.09
N CYS A 439 -32.00 -7.00 -9.80
CA CYS A 439 -32.49 -7.00 -11.17
C CYS A 439 -31.50 -7.67 -12.15
N SER A 440 -30.19 -7.50 -11.97
CA SER A 440 -29.17 -8.05 -12.86
C SER A 440 -29.02 -9.57 -12.72
N LEU A 441 -29.36 -10.13 -11.55
CA LEU A 441 -29.30 -11.57 -11.30
C LEU A 441 -30.15 -12.41 -12.24
N ARG A 442 -31.17 -11.83 -12.90
CA ARG A 442 -31.92 -12.56 -13.93
C ARG A 442 -31.00 -13.03 -15.05
N ALA A 443 -30.16 -12.17 -15.58
CA ALA A 443 -29.23 -12.52 -16.65
C ALA A 443 -28.16 -13.50 -16.17
N LEU A 444 -27.69 -13.33 -14.92
CA LEU A 444 -26.76 -14.27 -14.31
C LEU A 444 -27.37 -15.68 -14.17
N ASN A 445 -28.61 -15.74 -13.73
CA ASN A 445 -29.37 -16.99 -13.60
C ASN A 445 -29.61 -17.66 -14.94
N GLU A 446 -29.99 -16.91 -15.98
CA GLU A 446 -30.14 -17.45 -17.35
C GLU A 446 -28.83 -18.06 -17.88
N ARG A 447 -27.68 -17.43 -17.58
CA ARG A 447 -26.36 -17.95 -17.96
C ARG A 447 -25.98 -19.23 -17.22
N TRP A 448 -26.28 -19.31 -15.93
CA TRP A 448 -25.82 -20.39 -15.04
C TRP A 448 -26.84 -21.51 -14.83
N GLU A 449 -28.10 -21.35 -15.26
CA GLU A 449 -29.16 -22.35 -15.17
C GLU A 449 -28.73 -23.74 -15.68
N PRO A 450 -28.04 -23.90 -16.84
CA PRO A 450 -27.66 -25.22 -17.34
C PRO A 450 -26.69 -25.99 -16.44
N VAL A 451 -25.97 -25.29 -15.56
CA VAL A 451 -24.92 -25.83 -14.69
C VAL A 451 -25.43 -25.95 -13.25
N VAL A 452 -26.06 -24.90 -12.74
CA VAL A 452 -26.56 -24.81 -11.35
C VAL A 452 -27.88 -25.58 -11.20
N GLY A 453 -28.77 -25.51 -12.18
CA GLY A 453 -30.07 -26.16 -12.20
C GLY A 453 -31.14 -25.54 -11.29
N GLU A 454 -30.79 -24.46 -10.58
CA GLU A 454 -31.69 -23.67 -9.75
C GLU A 454 -31.26 -22.20 -9.76
N PRO A 455 -32.18 -21.24 -9.54
CA PRO A 455 -31.82 -19.84 -9.43
C PRO A 455 -30.86 -19.59 -8.27
N ILE A 456 -29.77 -18.87 -8.55
CA ILE A 456 -28.86 -18.30 -7.58
C ILE A 456 -29.65 -17.34 -6.69
N ALA A 457 -29.67 -17.64 -5.40
CA ALA A 457 -30.27 -16.80 -4.38
C ALA A 457 -29.18 -16.06 -3.60
N PHE A 458 -29.55 -14.97 -2.96
CA PHE A 458 -28.64 -14.10 -2.22
C PHE A 458 -29.34 -13.53 -0.97
N GLY A 459 -28.58 -12.91 -0.09
CA GLY A 459 -29.09 -12.07 0.98
C GLY A 459 -28.30 -10.79 1.06
N ILE A 460 -28.99 -9.66 1.20
CA ILE A 460 -28.38 -8.34 1.43
C ILE A 460 -28.91 -7.74 2.72
N GLY A 461 -28.00 -7.26 3.56
CA GLY A 461 -28.31 -6.45 4.73
C GLY A 461 -27.69 -5.07 4.63
N VAL A 462 -28.50 -4.02 4.78
CA VAL A 462 -28.06 -2.62 4.75
C VAL A 462 -28.35 -1.93 6.08
N HIS A 463 -27.35 -1.23 6.60
CA HIS A 463 -27.49 -0.41 7.80
C HIS A 463 -26.74 0.91 7.64
N THR A 464 -27.36 2.00 8.11
CA THR A 464 -26.75 3.33 8.20
C THR A 464 -26.47 3.69 9.65
N GLY A 465 -25.24 4.10 9.95
CA GLY A 465 -24.84 4.47 11.30
C GLY A 465 -23.40 4.97 11.41
N PRO A 466 -22.98 5.43 12.59
CA PRO A 466 -21.62 5.91 12.83
C PRO A 466 -20.60 4.75 12.79
N ALA A 467 -19.45 4.97 12.16
CA ALA A 467 -18.34 4.04 12.11
C ALA A 467 -17.01 4.80 12.06
N LEU A 468 -15.95 4.17 12.56
CA LEU A 468 -14.59 4.62 12.29
C LEU A 468 -14.20 4.09 10.91
N VAL A 469 -13.95 4.98 9.96
CA VAL A 469 -13.57 4.62 8.58
C VAL A 469 -12.12 5.02 8.34
N GLY A 470 -11.30 4.08 7.87
CA GLY A 470 -9.89 4.35 7.61
C GLY A 470 -9.11 3.11 7.25
N ASN A 471 -7.80 3.29 7.07
CA ASN A 471 -6.86 2.19 6.96
C ASN A 471 -6.76 1.42 8.28
N THR A 472 -7.04 0.13 8.23
CA THR A 472 -7.09 -0.76 9.39
C THR A 472 -6.27 -2.01 9.14
N GLY A 473 -5.78 -2.69 10.18
CA GLY A 473 -4.90 -3.85 10.04
C GLY A 473 -3.49 -3.60 10.58
N SER A 474 -2.50 -4.31 10.05
CA SER A 474 -1.11 -4.19 10.52
C SER A 474 -0.37 -3.12 9.71
N ARG A 475 0.81 -2.70 10.18
CA ARG A 475 1.69 -1.77 9.45
C ARG A 475 2.08 -2.23 8.05
N THR A 476 1.89 -3.52 7.73
CA THR A 476 2.23 -4.12 6.43
C THR A 476 1.01 -4.52 5.61
N ASN A 477 -0.14 -4.78 6.24
CA ASN A 477 -1.39 -5.13 5.58
C ASN A 477 -2.48 -4.18 6.07
N LEU A 478 -2.61 -3.06 5.37
CA LEU A 478 -3.67 -2.09 5.59
C LEU A 478 -4.85 -2.42 4.68
N GLN A 479 -6.05 -2.45 5.25
CA GLN A 479 -7.31 -2.56 4.57
C GLN A 479 -8.14 -1.32 4.91
N TYR A 480 -8.51 -0.55 3.89
CA TYR A 480 -9.39 0.59 4.06
C TYR A 480 -10.84 0.12 4.20
N GLY A 481 -11.55 0.56 5.24
CA GLY A 481 -12.95 0.19 5.43
C GLY A 481 -13.55 0.73 6.73
N PRO A 482 -14.85 0.46 6.96
CA PRO A 482 -15.55 0.86 8.16
C PRO A 482 -15.29 -0.15 9.30
N GLN A 483 -15.30 0.34 10.53
CA GLN A 483 -15.19 -0.46 11.75
C GLN A 483 -16.23 -0.04 12.79
N GLY A 484 -16.65 -1.00 13.61
CA GLY A 484 -17.50 -0.78 14.77
C GLY A 484 -18.87 -1.44 14.68
N ALA A 485 -19.76 -1.01 15.58
CA ALA A 485 -21.07 -1.62 15.78
C ALA A 485 -21.95 -1.61 14.51
N THR A 486 -21.82 -0.57 13.68
CA THR A 486 -22.53 -0.43 12.39
C THR A 486 -22.24 -1.60 11.44
N VAL A 487 -20.98 -2.04 11.35
CA VAL A 487 -20.58 -3.17 10.51
C VAL A 487 -21.18 -4.48 11.02
N ASN A 488 -21.14 -4.68 12.34
CA ASN A 488 -21.69 -5.88 12.97
C ASN A 488 -23.21 -5.99 12.79
N LEU A 489 -23.94 -4.87 12.88
CA LEU A 489 -25.38 -4.85 12.66
C LEU A 489 -25.72 -5.16 11.21
N ALA A 490 -25.06 -4.51 10.24
CA ALA A 490 -25.29 -4.78 8.81
C ALA A 490 -25.11 -6.27 8.47
N SER A 491 -24.05 -6.90 8.98
CA SER A 491 -23.78 -8.34 8.79
C SER A 491 -24.89 -9.23 9.37
N ARG A 492 -25.43 -8.88 10.54
CA ARG A 492 -26.54 -9.64 11.15
C ARG A 492 -27.86 -9.45 10.42
N VAL A 493 -28.11 -8.26 9.90
CA VAL A 493 -29.28 -7.98 9.06
C VAL A 493 -29.22 -8.80 7.77
N GLU A 494 -28.04 -8.93 7.15
CA GLU A 494 -27.85 -9.84 6.02
C GLU A 494 -28.18 -11.29 6.43
N GLY A 495 -27.65 -11.78 7.55
CA GLY A 495 -27.98 -13.12 8.05
C GLY A 495 -29.49 -13.34 8.31
N ALA A 496 -30.22 -12.28 8.69
CA ALA A 496 -31.65 -12.31 8.93
C ALA A 496 -32.49 -12.59 7.67
N THR A 497 -32.02 -12.17 6.50
CA THR A 497 -32.76 -12.30 5.22
C THR A 497 -33.21 -13.75 4.96
N LYS A 498 -32.36 -14.72 5.29
CA LYS A 498 -32.68 -16.16 5.17
C LYS A 498 -33.89 -16.58 5.99
N HIS A 499 -34.00 -16.08 7.22
CA HIS A 499 -35.06 -16.46 8.15
C HIS A 499 -36.36 -15.69 7.89
N LEU A 500 -36.23 -14.46 7.41
CA LEU A 500 -37.35 -13.57 7.15
C LEU A 500 -37.91 -13.72 5.73
N GLY A 501 -37.20 -14.42 4.85
CA GLY A 501 -37.64 -14.68 3.46
C GLY A 501 -37.54 -13.46 2.54
N ALA A 502 -36.97 -12.35 3.01
CA ALA A 502 -36.79 -11.12 2.25
C ALA A 502 -35.35 -11.06 1.73
N PRO A 503 -35.10 -10.94 0.41
CA PRO A 503 -33.74 -10.97 -0.16
C PRO A 503 -32.91 -9.76 0.24
N VAL A 504 -33.55 -8.60 0.41
CA VAL A 504 -32.89 -7.34 0.78
C VAL A 504 -33.57 -6.77 2.02
N LEU A 505 -32.82 -6.68 3.12
CA LEU A 505 -33.27 -6.09 4.38
C LEU A 505 -32.50 -4.83 4.73
N ILE A 506 -33.22 -3.84 5.24
CA ILE A 506 -32.67 -2.59 5.75
C ILE A 506 -33.15 -2.31 7.17
N THR A 507 -32.32 -1.62 7.93
CA THR A 507 -32.70 -1.15 9.27
C THR A 507 -33.56 0.11 9.23
N ASP A 508 -34.26 0.40 10.33
CA ASP A 508 -34.96 1.67 10.55
C ASP A 508 -34.08 2.92 10.35
N ALA A 509 -32.81 2.84 10.77
CA ALA A 509 -31.84 3.91 10.57
C ALA A 509 -31.60 4.20 9.07
N THR A 510 -31.58 3.16 8.23
CA THR A 510 -31.52 3.33 6.78
C THR A 510 -32.85 3.86 6.26
N ARG A 511 -33.97 3.23 6.63
CA ARG A 511 -35.32 3.60 6.15
C ARG A 511 -35.69 5.06 6.42
N SER A 512 -35.32 5.58 7.58
CA SER A 512 -35.59 6.98 7.98
C SER A 512 -34.86 8.02 7.13
N ARG A 513 -33.82 7.62 6.38
CA ARG A 513 -33.06 8.47 5.45
C ARG A 513 -33.50 8.30 3.99
N LEU A 514 -34.49 7.44 3.73
CA LEU A 514 -35.04 7.21 2.39
C LEU A 514 -36.32 8.01 2.15
N ASN A 515 -36.48 8.43 0.91
CA ASN A 515 -37.71 9.01 0.38
C ASN A 515 -38.72 7.87 0.09
N ASP A 516 -40.00 8.21 -0.14
CA ASP A 516 -41.04 7.24 -0.52
C ASP A 516 -40.95 6.79 -2.01
N GLU A 517 -39.79 6.98 -2.65
CA GLU A 517 -39.51 6.52 -4.01
C GLU A 517 -39.39 5.00 -4.09
N LEU A 518 -38.77 4.37 -3.08
CA LEU A 518 -38.50 2.94 -3.07
C LEU A 518 -39.68 2.15 -2.50
N ALA A 519 -39.90 0.96 -3.04
CA ALA A 519 -40.87 0.03 -2.52
C ALA A 519 -40.33 -0.59 -1.22
N VAL A 520 -40.90 -0.19 -0.07
CA VAL A 520 -40.45 -0.66 1.25
C VAL A 520 -41.63 -1.15 2.08
N ARG A 521 -41.47 -2.26 2.81
CA ARG A 521 -42.43 -2.72 3.83
C ARG A 521 -41.75 -3.10 5.14
N ARG A 522 -42.42 -2.87 6.28
CA ARG A 522 -41.95 -3.28 7.61
C ARG A 522 -42.10 -4.80 7.77
N ILE A 523 -41.07 -5.48 8.26
CA ILE A 523 -41.04 -6.95 8.39
C ILE A 523 -41.18 -7.41 9.83
N CYS A 524 -40.36 -6.89 10.74
CA CYS A 524 -40.42 -7.23 12.15
C CYS A 524 -39.56 -6.28 12.99
N GLN A 525 -39.58 -6.46 14.30
CA GLN A 525 -38.57 -5.93 15.22
C GLN A 525 -37.63 -7.03 15.65
N VAL A 526 -36.34 -6.70 15.74
CA VAL A 526 -35.30 -7.63 16.17
C VAL A 526 -34.46 -7.09 17.32
N GLU A 527 -34.07 -7.98 18.22
CA GLU A 527 -33.02 -7.73 19.19
C GLU A 527 -31.70 -8.31 18.68
N VAL A 528 -30.65 -7.50 18.77
CA VAL A 528 -29.31 -7.86 18.31
C VAL A 528 -28.42 -8.06 19.52
N VAL A 529 -27.87 -9.26 19.68
CA VAL A 529 -26.98 -9.58 20.80
C VAL A 529 -25.81 -8.60 20.84
N GLY A 530 -25.70 -7.85 21.94
CA GLY A 530 -24.65 -6.84 22.15
C GLY A 530 -25.05 -5.42 21.76
N MET A 531 -26.32 -5.16 21.39
CA MET A 531 -26.88 -3.84 21.17
C MET A 531 -28.07 -3.59 22.09
N GLU A 532 -28.23 -2.35 22.54
CA GLU A 532 -29.38 -1.95 23.34
C GLU A 532 -30.57 -1.60 22.43
N GLY A 533 -31.74 -2.17 22.74
CA GLY A 533 -33.00 -1.85 22.08
C GLY A 533 -33.32 -2.72 20.86
N ALA A 534 -34.61 -2.73 20.52
CA ALA A 534 -35.12 -3.41 19.34
C ALA A 534 -34.92 -2.55 18.09
N VAL A 535 -34.48 -3.18 16.99
CA VAL A 535 -34.29 -2.55 15.68
C VAL A 535 -35.42 -3.03 14.77
N ALA A 536 -36.15 -2.11 14.15
CA ALA A 536 -37.11 -2.48 13.12
C ALA A 536 -36.38 -2.81 11.80
N LEU A 537 -36.78 -3.92 11.18
CA LEU A 537 -36.29 -4.33 9.87
C LEU A 537 -37.37 -4.12 8.81
N TYR A 538 -36.93 -3.71 7.65
CA TYR A 538 -37.76 -3.45 6.49
C TYR A 538 -37.21 -4.20 5.29
N GLU A 539 -38.09 -4.66 4.41
CA GLU A 539 -37.72 -5.23 3.12
C GLU A 539 -37.75 -4.16 2.04
N LEU A 540 -36.73 -4.15 1.19
CA LEU A 540 -36.75 -3.43 -0.07
C LEU A 540 -37.30 -4.34 -1.16
N GLY A 541 -38.44 -3.96 -1.73
CA GLY A 541 -39.15 -4.77 -2.73
C GLY A 541 -38.98 -4.30 -4.18
N GLY A 542 -38.32 -3.16 -4.42
CA GLY A 542 -38.22 -2.60 -5.76
C GLY A 542 -37.85 -1.12 -5.81
N LEU A 543 -37.48 -0.68 -7.01
CA LEU A 543 -37.14 0.73 -7.28
C LEU A 543 -38.35 1.66 -7.20
N GLU A 544 -39.56 1.13 -7.40
CA GLU A 544 -40.82 1.87 -7.33
C GLU A 544 -41.93 0.97 -6.76
N PRO A 545 -42.84 1.48 -5.91
CA PRO A 545 -43.97 0.71 -5.40
C PRO A 545 -45.08 0.59 -6.45
N ASP A 546 -45.21 -0.59 -7.07
CA ASP A 546 -46.31 -0.88 -7.99
C ASP A 546 -47.58 -1.39 -7.26
N ALA A 547 -48.68 -1.54 -8.00
CA ALA A 547 -49.96 -1.97 -7.44
C ALA A 547 -49.93 -3.40 -6.88
N GLU A 548 -49.10 -4.28 -7.44
CA GLU A 548 -48.95 -5.66 -6.97
C GLU A 548 -48.21 -5.68 -5.63
N TRP A 549 -47.12 -4.91 -5.52
CA TRP A 549 -46.36 -4.72 -4.30
C TRP A 549 -47.18 -4.07 -3.19
N LEU A 550 -47.93 -3.01 -3.49
CA LEU A 550 -48.82 -2.37 -2.51
C LEU A 550 -49.89 -3.34 -2.01
N GLY A 551 -50.42 -4.19 -2.89
CA GLY A 551 -51.36 -5.25 -2.56
C GLY A 551 -50.78 -6.35 -1.65
N LEU A 552 -49.45 -6.54 -1.62
CA LEU A 552 -48.77 -7.40 -0.66
C LEU A 552 -48.43 -6.68 0.64
N ARG A 553 -47.89 -5.46 0.53
CA ARG A 553 -47.42 -4.64 1.66
C ARG A 553 -48.53 -4.34 2.65
N GLU A 554 -49.63 -3.74 2.22
CA GLU A 554 -50.67 -3.24 3.12
C GLU A 554 -51.29 -4.34 4.00
N PRO A 555 -51.73 -5.50 3.45
CA PRO A 555 -52.26 -6.57 4.28
C PRO A 555 -51.17 -7.24 5.12
N TYR A 556 -49.93 -7.35 4.63
CA TYR A 556 -48.82 -7.87 5.43
C TYR A 556 -48.57 -7.00 6.68
N GLU A 557 -48.42 -5.68 6.52
CA GLU A 557 -48.16 -4.77 7.65
C GLU A 557 -49.32 -4.77 8.65
N ARG A 558 -50.57 -4.89 8.18
CA ARG A 558 -51.74 -5.07 9.06
C ARG A 558 -51.72 -6.39 9.82
N ALA A 559 -51.31 -7.48 9.17
CA ALA A 559 -51.18 -8.77 9.84
C ALA A 559 -50.03 -8.76 10.86
N LEU A 560 -48.93 -8.08 10.54
CA LEU A 560 -47.81 -7.88 11.46
C LEU A 560 -48.28 -7.09 12.70
N ASP A 561 -49.01 -5.99 12.53
CA ASP A 561 -49.56 -5.23 13.66
C ASP A 561 -50.49 -6.09 14.55
N ALA A 562 -51.30 -6.98 13.96
CA ALA A 562 -52.14 -7.90 14.71
C ALA A 562 -51.30 -8.95 15.46
N TYR A 563 -50.29 -9.53 14.79
CA TYR A 563 -49.35 -10.48 15.37
C TYR A 563 -48.59 -9.88 16.56
N GLU A 564 -48.10 -8.64 16.43
CA GLU A 564 -47.36 -7.96 17.49
C GLU A 564 -48.22 -7.62 18.70
N ARG A 565 -49.55 -7.49 18.52
CA ARG A 565 -50.54 -7.33 19.61
C ARG A 565 -51.02 -8.67 20.19
N ALA A 566 -50.40 -9.78 19.81
CA ALA A 566 -50.82 -11.14 20.14
C ALA A 566 -52.24 -11.50 19.65
N ASP A 567 -52.78 -10.77 18.68
CA ASP A 567 -54.02 -11.11 17.98
C ASP A 567 -53.72 -12.04 16.80
N TRP A 568 -53.30 -13.26 17.12
CA TRP A 568 -52.86 -14.24 16.13
C TRP A 568 -54.00 -14.73 15.23
N GLU A 569 -55.25 -14.69 15.70
CA GLU A 569 -56.42 -15.07 14.90
C GLU A 569 -56.61 -14.11 13.72
N SER A 570 -56.65 -12.80 14.00
CA SER A 570 -56.71 -11.77 12.96
C SER A 570 -55.48 -11.81 12.04
N ALA A 571 -54.28 -12.02 12.60
CA ALA A 571 -53.06 -12.12 11.80
C ALA A 571 -53.13 -13.29 10.79
N VAL A 572 -53.56 -14.48 11.24
CA VAL A 572 -53.74 -15.66 10.39
C VAL A 572 -54.81 -15.43 9.33
N GLU A 573 -55.95 -14.82 9.68
CA GLU A 573 -57.02 -14.52 8.71
C GLU A 573 -56.53 -13.61 7.58
N ILE A 574 -55.86 -12.51 7.94
CA ILE A 574 -55.30 -11.57 6.96
C ILE A 574 -54.25 -12.27 6.09
N LEU A 575 -53.30 -13.00 6.68
CA LEU A 575 -52.23 -13.68 5.92
C LEU A 575 -52.77 -14.78 5.01
N CYS A 576 -53.79 -15.53 5.44
CA CYS A 576 -54.49 -16.49 4.58
C CYS A 576 -55.05 -15.83 3.32
N SER A 577 -55.60 -14.60 3.46
CA SER A 577 -56.09 -13.84 2.31
C SER A 577 -54.96 -13.43 1.35
N VAL A 578 -53.79 -13.05 1.88
CA VAL A 578 -52.60 -12.68 1.09
C VAL A 578 -52.07 -13.88 0.32
N VAL A 579 -51.79 -14.99 1.00
CA VAL A 579 -51.19 -16.20 0.39
C VAL A 579 -52.16 -16.95 -0.53
N SER A 580 -53.44 -16.57 -0.55
CA SER A 580 -54.41 -17.07 -1.53
C SER A 580 -54.25 -16.42 -2.91
N THR A 581 -53.64 -15.23 -2.99
CA THR A 581 -53.36 -14.53 -4.26
C THR A 581 -52.17 -15.15 -5.00
N PRO A 582 -52.07 -15.04 -6.34
CA PRO A 582 -50.92 -15.53 -7.09
C PRO A 582 -49.57 -14.95 -6.61
N ALA A 583 -49.54 -13.65 -6.29
CA ALA A 583 -48.38 -12.94 -5.76
C ALA A 583 -48.01 -13.45 -4.35
N GLY A 584 -48.99 -13.51 -3.44
CA GLY A 584 -48.77 -13.93 -2.06
C GLY A 584 -48.34 -15.40 -1.90
N LYS A 585 -48.66 -16.28 -2.86
CA LYS A 585 -48.14 -17.66 -2.87
C LYS A 585 -46.62 -17.75 -3.01
N ARG A 586 -46.01 -16.72 -3.59
CA ARG A 586 -44.55 -16.62 -3.79
C ARG A 586 -43.89 -15.69 -2.76
N ASP A 587 -44.70 -15.04 -1.93
CA ASP A 587 -44.23 -14.07 -0.95
C ASP A 587 -43.70 -14.77 0.31
N ALA A 588 -42.40 -15.06 0.32
CA ALA A 588 -41.76 -15.79 1.41
C ALA A 588 -41.92 -15.12 2.79
N PRO A 589 -41.88 -13.78 2.94
CA PRO A 589 -42.13 -13.13 4.22
C PRO A 589 -43.55 -13.36 4.74
N SER A 590 -44.59 -13.30 3.89
CA SER A 590 -45.97 -13.62 4.29
C SER A 590 -46.11 -15.07 4.74
N LEU A 591 -45.49 -16.01 4.02
CA LEU A 591 -45.51 -17.43 4.39
C LEU A 591 -44.80 -17.69 5.74
N ALA A 592 -43.67 -17.02 5.97
CA ALA A 592 -42.93 -17.12 7.22
C ALA A 592 -43.75 -16.58 8.41
N LEU A 593 -44.32 -15.38 8.27
CA LEU A 593 -45.17 -14.79 9.31
C LEU A 593 -46.43 -15.62 9.57
N LEU A 594 -47.03 -16.21 8.53
CA LEU A 594 -48.20 -17.09 8.68
C LEU A 594 -47.84 -18.34 9.48
N SER A 595 -46.70 -18.97 9.19
CA SER A 595 -46.22 -20.13 9.95
C SER A 595 -46.02 -19.79 11.42
N GLU A 596 -45.39 -18.65 11.72
CA GLU A 596 -45.18 -18.20 13.10
C GLU A 596 -46.49 -17.87 13.82
N ALA A 597 -47.42 -17.19 13.14
CA ALA A 597 -48.73 -16.84 13.70
C ALA A 597 -49.58 -18.08 14.00
N LEU A 598 -49.54 -19.10 13.12
CA LEU A 598 -50.20 -20.39 13.36
C LEU A 598 -49.59 -21.13 14.55
N ASP A 599 -48.26 -21.16 14.67
CA ASP A 599 -47.57 -21.76 15.81
C ASP A 599 -47.95 -21.07 17.13
N CYS A 600 -48.01 -19.73 17.13
CA CYS A 600 -48.43 -18.96 18.30
C CYS A 600 -49.91 -19.16 18.64
N LEU A 601 -50.79 -19.18 17.63
CA LEU A 601 -52.22 -19.46 17.81
C LEU A 601 -52.46 -20.85 18.41
N HIS A 602 -51.65 -21.84 18.01
CA HIS A 602 -51.71 -23.21 18.51
C HIS A 602 -51.16 -23.34 19.93
N ARG A 603 -49.97 -22.77 20.22
CA ARG A 603 -49.28 -22.94 21.51
C ARG A 603 -49.76 -21.97 22.59
N ARG A 604 -50.24 -20.79 22.20
CA ARG A 604 -50.64 -19.66 23.08
C ARG A 604 -49.62 -19.37 24.19
N PRO A 605 -48.38 -18.99 23.82
CA PRO A 605 -47.33 -18.75 24.81
C PRO A 605 -47.69 -17.59 25.75
N ALA A 606 -47.49 -17.78 27.05
CA ALA A 606 -47.75 -16.75 28.06
C ALA A 606 -46.72 -15.60 28.02
N ASP A 607 -45.50 -15.89 27.55
CA ASP A 607 -44.34 -15.00 27.60
C ASP A 607 -44.01 -14.44 26.19
N PHE A 608 -45.04 -14.20 25.38
CA PHE A 608 -44.87 -13.76 23.99
C PHE A 608 -44.15 -12.42 23.91
N SER A 609 -43.07 -12.38 23.12
CA SER A 609 -42.41 -11.16 22.69
C SER A 609 -42.52 -11.03 21.17
N PRO A 610 -42.99 -9.89 20.64
CA PRO A 610 -42.98 -9.64 19.20
C PRO A 610 -41.58 -9.38 18.65
N VAL A 611 -40.61 -9.08 19.53
CA VAL A 611 -39.22 -8.80 19.16
C VAL A 611 -38.47 -10.10 18.98
N ARG A 612 -37.99 -10.34 17.75
CA ARG A 612 -37.29 -11.57 17.37
C ARG A 612 -35.82 -11.47 17.76
N GLN A 613 -35.22 -12.53 18.29
CA GLN A 613 -33.78 -12.55 18.52
C GLN A 613 -33.03 -12.93 17.25
N LEU A 614 -32.16 -12.04 16.78
CA LEU A 614 -31.19 -12.40 15.73
C LEU A 614 -30.10 -13.27 16.35
N ARG A 615 -30.22 -14.58 16.15
CA ARG A 615 -29.15 -15.54 16.44
C ARG A 615 -27.95 -15.22 15.53
N SER A 616 -26.73 -15.37 16.04
CA SER A 616 -25.54 -15.26 15.19
C SER A 616 -25.59 -16.29 14.06
N LYS A 617 -24.98 -15.97 12.91
CA LYS A 617 -24.78 -16.89 11.78
C LYS A 617 -24.28 -18.26 12.24
#